data_AF-A0A1X7SJ67-F1
#
_entry.id   AF-A0A1X7SJ67-F1
#
_cell.length_a   1.000
_cell.length_b   1.000
_cell.length_c   1.000
_cell.angle_alpha   90.00
_cell.angle_beta   90.00
_cell.angle_gamma   90.00
#
_symmetry.space_group_name_H-M   'P 1'
#
loop_
_entity.id
_entity.type
_entity.pdbx_description
1 polymer ?
#
loop_
_entity_poly.entity_id
_entity_poly.type
_entity_poly.pdbx_seq_one_letter_code
_entity_poly.pdbx_strand_id
1 'polypeptide(L)'
;MGSHAVPVLSTLFLLSYTKLVRTIVIVLHKREVTLHCTNESVRSVSLWYEDPNVEYAKGKHAGLFGFALLVTVFFVIPYTLFLLLNPFFGKYLSNFQLLNRLWNHFKPIIDAYSGPMRDEYRFWPGLLLVARIPVLLSVALVDSFIQSQHFLLSMLLTVLAIVLSLSHCFGGVYKKRMNNVLEVWFLFNLCIMVGLSGALNEDSKVLIWYNICLSVFIVTFVLIFVYHLHLQLSHMKCYDALNKKLFKKKDEDDDPLLDVTESHLTVDEQRRAMVPSSTDYIRRESVVDLF
;
A
#
# COMPACT_ATOMS: atom_id res chain seq x y z
N MET A 1 26.02 -2.17 -6.18
CA MET A 1 24.67 -1.84 -6.66
C MET A 1 23.81 -3.09 -6.69
N GLY A 2 22.95 -3.32 -5.71
CA GLY A 2 21.98 -4.43 -5.75
C GLY A 2 20.86 -4.07 -6.72
N SER A 3 20.61 -4.90 -7.74
CA SER A 3 19.66 -4.57 -8.79
C SER A 3 18.24 -4.40 -8.21
N HIS A 4 17.62 -3.24 -8.47
CA HIS A 4 16.19 -3.00 -8.23
C HIS A 4 15.26 -4.00 -8.95
N ALA A 5 15.80 -4.91 -9.77
CA ALA A 5 15.07 -5.97 -10.46
C ALA A 5 14.35 -6.94 -9.50
N VAL A 6 14.94 -7.28 -8.35
CA VAL A 6 14.33 -8.24 -7.40
C VAL A 6 13.04 -7.67 -6.79
N PRO A 7 13.02 -6.44 -6.24
CA PRO A 7 11.78 -5.82 -5.79
C PRO A 7 10.70 -5.69 -6.88
N VAL A 8 11.09 -5.33 -8.11
CA VAL A 8 10.13 -5.18 -9.22
C VAL A 8 9.53 -6.51 -9.63
N LEU A 9 10.33 -7.57 -9.71
CA LEU A 9 9.83 -8.91 -10.01
C LEU A 9 8.87 -9.39 -8.91
N SER A 10 9.23 -9.16 -7.64
CA SER A 10 8.37 -9.49 -6.50
C SER A 10 7.02 -8.78 -6.55
N THR A 11 6.98 -7.48 -6.87
CA THR A 11 5.72 -6.74 -6.97
C THR A 11 4.88 -7.21 -8.16
N LEU A 12 5.50 -7.44 -9.32
CA LEU A 12 4.82 -8.00 -10.49
C LEU A 12 4.20 -9.37 -10.20
N PHE A 13 4.92 -10.24 -9.49
CA PHE A 13 4.43 -11.56 -9.13
C PHE A 13 3.27 -11.49 -8.12
N LEU A 14 3.32 -10.57 -7.16
CA LEU A 14 2.23 -10.36 -6.20
C LEU A 14 0.96 -9.80 -6.86
N LEU A 15 1.13 -8.88 -7.82
CA LEU A 15 0.02 -8.30 -8.58
C LEU A 15 -0.60 -9.34 -9.54
N SER A 16 0.23 -10.12 -10.24
CA SER A 16 -0.23 -11.17 -11.15
C SER A 16 -0.91 -12.31 -10.40
N TYR A 17 -0.44 -12.65 -9.20
CA TYR A 17 -1.04 -13.67 -8.33
C TYR A 17 -2.54 -13.43 -8.13
N THR A 18 -2.96 -12.21 -7.82
CA THR A 18 -4.39 -11.91 -7.57
C THR A 18 -5.24 -12.13 -8.83
N LYS A 19 -4.72 -11.74 -10.00
CA LYS A 19 -5.40 -11.99 -11.27
C LYS A 19 -5.48 -13.47 -11.60
N LEU A 20 -4.38 -14.19 -11.39
CA LEU A 20 -4.30 -15.62 -11.65
C LEU A 20 -5.28 -16.40 -10.76
N VAL A 21 -5.34 -16.11 -9.45
CA VAL A 21 -6.30 -16.76 -8.55
C VAL A 21 -7.74 -16.45 -8.97
N ARG A 22 -8.04 -15.19 -9.33
CA ARG A 22 -9.37 -14.83 -9.84
C ARG A 22 -9.74 -15.64 -11.08
N THR A 23 -8.84 -15.77 -12.05
CA THR A 23 -9.07 -16.56 -13.27
C THR A 23 -9.32 -18.03 -12.94
N ILE A 24 -8.51 -18.63 -12.06
CA ILE A 24 -8.70 -20.01 -11.61
C ILE A 24 -10.09 -20.18 -10.99
N VAL A 25 -10.49 -19.25 -10.11
CA VAL A 25 -11.80 -19.29 -9.47
C VAL A 25 -12.94 -19.23 -10.49
N ILE A 26 -12.84 -18.38 -11.51
CA ILE A 26 -13.84 -18.29 -12.60
C ILE A 26 -13.92 -19.60 -13.40
N VAL A 27 -12.79 -20.25 -13.67
CA VAL A 27 -12.76 -21.54 -14.38
C VAL A 27 -13.36 -22.66 -13.53
N LEU A 28 -13.13 -22.65 -12.22
CA LEU A 28 -13.66 -23.66 -11.30
C LEU A 28 -15.13 -23.38 -10.91
N HIS A 29 -15.67 -22.22 -11.27
CA HIS A 29 -17.03 -21.85 -10.91
C HIS A 29 -18.03 -22.61 -11.79
N LYS A 30 -18.82 -23.45 -11.10
CA LYS A 30 -19.89 -24.27 -11.68
C LYS A 30 -21.21 -23.52 -11.52
N ARG A 31 -22.05 -23.57 -12.55
CA ARG A 31 -23.45 -23.14 -12.47
C ARG A 31 -24.37 -24.33 -12.67
N GLU A 32 -25.31 -24.53 -11.75
CA GLU A 32 -26.36 -25.54 -11.93
C GLU A 32 -27.61 -24.89 -12.51
N VAL A 33 -28.08 -25.42 -13.65
CA VAL A 33 -29.34 -24.99 -14.26
C VAL A 33 -30.30 -26.18 -14.27
N THR A 34 -31.47 -26.00 -13.68
CA THR A 34 -32.58 -26.96 -13.74
C THR A 34 -33.40 -26.70 -15.00
N LEU A 35 -33.39 -27.65 -15.93
CA LEU A 35 -34.26 -27.63 -17.10
C LEU A 35 -35.56 -28.37 -16.75
N HIS A 36 -36.69 -27.67 -16.88
CA HIS A 36 -38.02 -28.28 -16.83
C HIS A 36 -38.35 -28.81 -18.24
N CYS A 37 -38.25 -30.12 -18.42
CA CYS A 37 -38.69 -30.75 -19.66
C CYS A 37 -40.21 -30.96 -19.63
N THR A 38 -40.84 -31.01 -20.81
CA THR A 38 -42.29 -31.14 -21.02
C THR A 38 -42.94 -32.40 -20.42
N ASN A 39 -42.16 -33.36 -19.90
CA ASN A 39 -42.62 -34.64 -19.35
C ASN A 39 -42.33 -34.78 -17.84
N GLU A 40 -42.54 -33.73 -17.04
CA GLU A 40 -42.35 -33.72 -15.56
C GLU A 40 -40.96 -34.11 -15.02
N SER A 41 -39.99 -34.36 -15.89
CA SER A 41 -38.61 -34.68 -15.51
C SER A 41 -37.80 -33.41 -15.33
N VAL A 42 -37.28 -33.21 -14.12
CA VAL A 42 -36.31 -32.15 -13.82
C VAL A 42 -34.92 -32.70 -14.14
N ARG A 43 -34.25 -32.11 -15.13
CA ARG A 43 -32.85 -32.43 -15.44
C ARG A 43 -31.96 -31.28 -14.99
N SER A 44 -31.08 -31.51 -14.02
CA SER A 44 -30.03 -30.56 -13.68
C SER A 44 -28.86 -30.75 -14.64
N VAL A 45 -28.46 -29.67 -15.31
CA VAL A 45 -27.26 -29.63 -16.15
C VAL A 45 -26.26 -28.70 -15.48
N SER A 46 -25.05 -29.20 -15.26
CA SER A 46 -23.94 -28.39 -14.80
C SER A 46 -23.28 -27.71 -15.99
N LEU A 47 -23.37 -26.38 -16.02
CA LEU A 47 -22.79 -25.54 -17.06
C LEU A 47 -21.61 -24.74 -16.49
N TRP A 48 -20.70 -24.35 -17.37
CA TRP A 48 -19.66 -23.40 -16.98
C TRP A 48 -20.27 -22.01 -16.76
N TYR A 49 -19.83 -21.31 -15.71
CA TYR A 49 -20.41 -20.01 -15.34
C TYR A 49 -20.24 -18.94 -16.44
N GLU A 50 -19.08 -18.90 -17.08
CA GLU A 50 -18.75 -17.85 -18.07
C GLU A 50 -19.46 -18.11 -19.42
N ASP A 51 -19.53 -19.38 -19.85
CA ASP A 51 -20.20 -19.76 -21.10
C ASP A 51 -21.23 -20.89 -20.84
N PRO A 52 -22.53 -20.57 -20.83
CA PRO A 52 -23.59 -21.54 -20.57
C PRO A 52 -23.79 -22.55 -21.71
N ASN A 53 -23.10 -22.43 -22.84
CA ASN A 53 -23.17 -23.42 -23.91
C ASN A 53 -22.22 -24.62 -23.69
N VAL A 54 -21.30 -24.51 -22.73
CA VAL A 54 -20.29 -25.53 -22.47
C VAL A 54 -20.62 -26.29 -21.19
N GLU A 55 -20.76 -27.61 -21.31
CA GLU A 55 -20.96 -28.49 -20.16
C GLU A 55 -19.74 -28.45 -19.24
N TYR A 56 -20.00 -28.30 -17.93
CA TYR A 56 -18.97 -28.22 -16.92
C TYR A 56 -18.11 -29.49 -16.91
N ALA A 57 -16.78 -29.28 -16.86
CA ALA A 57 -15.77 -30.33 -16.85
C ALA A 57 -15.84 -31.34 -18.02
N LYS A 58 -16.46 -30.97 -19.14
CA LYS A 58 -16.48 -31.80 -20.36
C LYS A 58 -15.85 -31.10 -21.56
N GLY A 59 -15.44 -31.90 -22.55
CA GLY A 59 -14.87 -31.42 -23.82
C GLY A 59 -13.70 -30.46 -23.61
N LYS A 60 -13.79 -29.26 -24.19
CA LYS A 60 -12.75 -28.22 -24.09
C LYS A 60 -12.58 -27.68 -22.66
N HIS A 61 -13.65 -27.62 -21.88
CA HIS A 61 -13.58 -27.16 -20.49
C HIS A 61 -12.84 -28.14 -19.58
N ALA A 62 -12.86 -29.44 -19.86
CA ALA A 62 -12.13 -30.44 -19.07
C ALA A 62 -10.62 -30.17 -19.06
N GLY A 63 -10.05 -29.79 -20.20
CA GLY A 63 -8.64 -29.41 -20.30
C GLY A 63 -8.31 -28.14 -19.52
N LEU A 64 -9.16 -27.12 -19.63
CA LEU A 64 -9.01 -25.86 -18.89
C LEU A 64 -9.12 -26.07 -17.37
N PHE A 65 -10.07 -26.90 -16.94
CA PHE A 65 -10.28 -27.29 -15.55
C PHE A 65 -9.06 -28.03 -14.99
N GLY A 66 -8.54 -29.02 -15.72
CA GLY A 66 -7.32 -29.74 -15.33
C GLY A 66 -6.10 -28.82 -15.22
N PHE A 67 -5.95 -27.89 -16.17
CA PHE A 67 -4.88 -26.89 -16.11
C PHE A 67 -5.03 -25.95 -14.92
N ALA A 68 -6.23 -25.45 -14.62
CA ALA A 68 -6.49 -24.61 -13.46
C ALA A 68 -6.17 -25.31 -12.14
N LEU A 69 -6.52 -26.59 -12.00
CA LEU A 69 -6.16 -27.39 -10.83
C LEU A 69 -4.64 -27.58 -10.72
N LEU A 70 -3.96 -27.88 -11.83
CA LEU A 70 -2.50 -28.00 -11.87
C LEU A 70 -1.84 -26.69 -11.39
N VAL A 71 -2.24 -25.55 -11.96
CA VAL A 71 -1.69 -24.24 -11.56
C VAL A 71 -1.98 -23.94 -10.09
N THR A 72 -3.15 -24.32 -9.58
CA THR A 72 -3.50 -24.14 -8.17
C THR A 72 -2.56 -24.92 -7.25
N VAL A 73 -2.35 -26.21 -7.55
CA VAL A 73 -1.56 -27.13 -6.72
C VAL A 73 -0.06 -26.83 -6.81
N PHE A 74 0.46 -26.50 -7.99
CA PHE A 74 1.90 -26.32 -8.19
C PHE A 74 2.39 -24.88 -8.02
N PHE A 75 1.53 -23.87 -8.18
CA PHE A 75 1.94 -22.46 -8.10
C PHE A 75 1.23 -21.69 -6.99
N VAL A 76 -0.10 -21.70 -6.93
CA VAL A 76 -0.86 -20.86 -5.98
C VAL A 76 -0.65 -21.28 -4.53
N ILE A 77 -0.89 -22.57 -4.24
CA ILE A 77 -0.76 -23.12 -2.88
C ILE A 77 0.70 -23.04 -2.40
N PRO A 78 1.71 -23.48 -3.18
CA PRO A 78 3.09 -23.40 -2.72
C PRO A 78 3.56 -21.97 -2.49
N TYR A 79 3.18 -21.03 -3.36
CA TYR A 79 3.55 -19.62 -3.20
C TYR A 79 2.93 -18.97 -1.96
N THR A 80 1.63 -19.18 -1.71
CA THR A 80 0.99 -18.66 -0.49
C THR A 80 1.59 -19.25 0.77
N LEU A 81 1.79 -20.57 0.78
CA LEU A 81 2.40 -21.28 1.89
C LEU A 81 3.84 -20.80 2.13
N PHE A 82 4.59 -20.56 1.05
CA PHE A 82 5.95 -20.06 1.11
C PHE A 82 6.05 -18.69 1.79
N LEU A 83 5.16 -17.75 1.44
CA LEU A 83 5.13 -16.43 2.07
C LEU A 83 4.62 -16.47 3.51
N LEU A 84 3.62 -17.33 3.81
CA LEU A 84 3.04 -17.45 5.14
C LEU A 84 4.01 -18.12 6.12
N LEU A 85 4.65 -19.21 5.71
CA LEU A 85 5.56 -20.00 6.56
C LEU A 85 7.02 -19.53 6.49
N ASN A 86 7.29 -18.38 5.89
CA ASN A 86 8.62 -17.78 5.80
C ASN A 86 9.41 -17.82 7.14
N PRO A 87 8.84 -17.40 8.30
CA PRO A 87 9.57 -17.45 9.58
C PRO A 87 9.95 -18.87 10.00
N PHE A 88 9.09 -19.86 9.71
CA PHE A 88 9.35 -21.27 10.02
C PHE A 88 10.45 -21.85 9.14
N PHE A 89 10.47 -21.50 7.86
CA PHE A 89 11.54 -21.90 6.95
C PHE A 89 12.89 -21.33 7.38
N GLY A 90 12.95 -20.06 7.78
CA GLY A 90 14.19 -19.47 8.31
C GLY A 90 14.75 -20.23 9.52
N LYS A 91 13.87 -20.69 10.43
CA LYS A 91 14.27 -21.45 11.63
C LYS A 91 14.64 -22.90 11.31
N TYR A 92 13.83 -23.60 10.53
CA TYR A 92 13.99 -25.04 10.27
C TYR A 92 15.00 -25.35 9.15
N LEU A 93 15.03 -24.57 8.07
CA LEU A 93 15.92 -24.81 6.93
C LEU A 93 17.37 -24.41 7.19
N SER A 94 17.64 -23.60 8.22
CA SER A 94 19.00 -23.27 8.64
C SER A 94 19.80 -24.49 9.10
N ASN A 95 19.12 -25.55 9.57
CA ASN A 95 19.75 -26.79 10.03
C ASN A 95 20.19 -27.72 8.89
N PHE A 96 19.65 -27.58 7.68
CA PHE A 96 19.96 -28.47 6.55
C PHE A 96 20.81 -27.76 5.50
N GLN A 97 22.03 -28.24 5.23
CA GLN A 97 22.97 -27.59 4.29
C GLN A 97 22.41 -27.39 2.87
N LEU A 98 21.67 -28.38 2.34
CA LEU A 98 21.14 -28.33 0.97
C LEU A 98 19.98 -27.32 0.84
N LEU A 99 19.12 -27.26 1.86
CA LEU A 99 18.01 -26.31 1.94
C LEU A 99 18.49 -24.89 2.27
N ASN A 100 19.57 -24.75 3.04
CA ASN A 100 20.19 -23.45 3.31
C ASN A 100 20.71 -22.80 2.01
N ARG A 101 21.24 -23.60 1.06
CA ARG A 101 21.63 -23.10 -0.26
C ARG A 101 20.45 -22.56 -1.07
N LEU A 102 19.34 -23.29 -1.09
CA LEU A 102 18.10 -22.84 -1.73
C LEU A 102 17.54 -21.61 -1.02
N TRP A 103 17.54 -21.59 0.30
CA TRP A 103 17.07 -20.48 1.12
C TRP A 103 17.83 -19.19 0.82
N ASN A 104 19.15 -19.25 0.67
CA ASN A 104 19.96 -18.08 0.33
C ASN A 104 19.61 -17.50 -1.05
N HIS A 105 19.12 -18.32 -1.99
CA HIS A 105 18.65 -17.84 -3.28
C HIS A 105 17.30 -17.12 -3.20
N PHE A 106 16.37 -17.61 -2.36
CA PHE A 106 15.06 -16.99 -2.19
C PHE A 106 15.02 -15.85 -1.17
N LYS A 107 15.98 -15.80 -0.25
CA LYS A 107 16.13 -14.73 0.74
C LYS A 107 15.98 -13.32 0.17
N PRO A 108 16.64 -12.92 -0.93
CA PRO A 108 16.47 -11.57 -1.50
C PRO A 108 15.03 -11.29 -1.97
N ILE A 109 14.30 -12.30 -2.47
CA ILE A 109 12.90 -12.17 -2.91
C ILE A 109 12.00 -11.97 -1.69
N ILE A 110 12.20 -12.76 -0.64
CA ILE A 110 11.47 -12.66 0.62
C ILE A 110 11.75 -11.31 1.30
N ASP A 111 13.02 -10.91 1.37
CA ASP A 111 13.44 -9.66 1.97
C ASP A 111 12.81 -8.46 1.26
N ALA A 112 12.55 -8.56 -0.05
CA ALA A 112 11.81 -7.54 -0.79
C ALA A 112 10.33 -7.42 -0.35
N TYR A 113 9.67 -8.53 0.01
CA TYR A 113 8.29 -8.52 0.53
C TYR A 113 8.21 -8.07 1.99
N SER A 114 9.11 -8.58 2.83
CA SER A 114 9.10 -8.34 4.29
C SER A 114 9.92 -7.13 4.73
N GLY A 115 10.57 -6.41 3.80
CA GLY A 115 11.48 -5.30 4.10
C GLY A 115 10.96 -4.25 5.10
N PRO A 116 9.73 -3.70 4.94
CA PRO A 116 9.21 -2.67 5.84
C PRO A 116 8.68 -3.23 7.18
N MET A 117 8.58 -4.55 7.31
CA MET A 117 7.98 -5.24 8.45
C MET A 117 9.02 -5.57 9.51
N ARG A 118 8.58 -5.74 10.75
CA ARG A 118 9.44 -6.27 11.83
C ARG A 118 9.76 -7.74 11.55
N ASP A 119 10.91 -8.21 12.05
CA ASP A 119 11.39 -9.56 11.76
C ASP A 119 10.49 -10.66 12.37
N GLU A 120 9.73 -10.33 13.41
CA GLU A 120 8.74 -11.21 14.04
C GLU A 120 7.47 -11.39 13.19
N TYR A 121 7.10 -10.37 12.40
CA TYR A 121 5.85 -10.33 11.63
C TYR A 121 6.05 -10.52 10.12
N ARG A 122 7.16 -11.17 9.70
CA ARG A 122 7.46 -11.37 8.27
C ARG A 122 6.45 -12.25 7.51
N PHE A 123 5.57 -12.96 8.23
CA PHE A 123 4.47 -13.74 7.67
C PHE A 123 3.26 -12.89 7.23
N TRP A 124 3.21 -11.62 7.63
CA TRP A 124 2.07 -10.73 7.35
C TRP A 124 1.66 -10.61 5.87
N PRO A 125 2.59 -10.52 4.89
CA PRO A 125 2.20 -10.50 3.48
C PRO A 125 1.49 -11.79 3.05
N GLY A 126 1.96 -12.93 3.56
CA GLY A 126 1.32 -14.22 3.34
C GLY A 126 -0.08 -14.27 3.97
N LEU A 127 -0.24 -13.72 5.17
CA LEU A 127 -1.53 -13.64 5.84
C LEU A 127 -2.52 -12.78 5.05
N LEU A 128 -2.10 -11.62 4.55
CA LEU A 128 -2.93 -10.75 3.70
C LEU A 128 -3.36 -11.43 2.39
N LEU A 129 -2.53 -12.32 1.84
CA LEU A 129 -2.88 -13.13 0.68
C LEU A 129 -3.91 -14.22 1.04
N VAL A 130 -3.73 -14.89 2.17
CA VAL A 130 -4.67 -15.92 2.65
C VAL A 130 -6.04 -15.30 2.97
N ALA A 131 -6.07 -14.11 3.58
CA ALA A 131 -7.29 -13.37 3.85
C ALA A 131 -8.14 -13.11 2.58
N ARG A 132 -7.53 -13.09 1.39
CA ARG A 132 -8.25 -12.91 0.11
C ARG A 132 -8.93 -14.19 -0.39
N ILE A 133 -8.46 -15.37 0.03
CA ILE A 133 -8.99 -16.66 -0.47
C ILE A 133 -10.47 -16.83 -0.11
N PRO A 134 -10.93 -16.62 1.15
CA PRO A 134 -12.34 -16.71 1.49
C PRO A 134 -13.23 -15.75 0.70
N VAL A 135 -12.75 -14.54 0.42
CA VAL A 135 -13.48 -13.53 -0.37
C VAL A 135 -13.62 -13.95 -1.83
N LEU A 136 -12.58 -14.57 -2.41
CA LEU A 136 -12.66 -15.08 -3.77
C LEU A 136 -13.51 -16.34 -3.85
N LEU A 137 -13.43 -17.19 -2.83
CA LEU A 137 -14.21 -18.42 -2.74
C LEU A 137 -15.70 -18.14 -2.56
N SER A 138 -16.08 -17.13 -1.77
CA SER A 138 -17.48 -16.75 -1.59
C SER A 138 -18.13 -16.27 -2.89
N VAL A 139 -17.38 -15.63 -3.79
CA VAL A 139 -17.86 -15.27 -5.14
C VAL A 139 -18.17 -16.53 -5.96
N ALA A 140 -17.44 -17.61 -5.73
CA ALA A 140 -17.57 -18.85 -6.49
C ALA A 140 -18.58 -19.84 -5.92
N LEU A 141 -18.99 -19.68 -4.66
CA LEU A 141 -19.88 -20.64 -3.97
C LEU A 141 -21.33 -20.17 -3.91
N VAL A 142 -21.61 -18.88 -4.08
CA VAL A 142 -22.98 -18.37 -3.95
C VAL A 142 -23.63 -18.19 -5.32
N ASP A 143 -24.44 -19.19 -5.71
CA ASP A 143 -25.18 -19.23 -6.98
C ASP A 143 -26.33 -18.21 -7.08
N SER A 144 -26.86 -17.72 -5.95
CA SER A 144 -28.01 -16.81 -5.91
C SER A 144 -27.58 -15.33 -5.87
N PHE A 145 -27.71 -14.63 -7.01
CA PHE A 145 -27.24 -13.25 -7.24
C PHE A 145 -27.59 -12.26 -6.10
N ILE A 146 -28.81 -12.26 -5.58
CA ILE A 146 -29.26 -11.27 -4.57
C ILE A 146 -28.76 -11.64 -3.15
N GLN A 147 -28.82 -12.92 -2.77
CA GLN A 147 -28.28 -13.39 -1.49
C GLN A 147 -26.74 -13.35 -1.48
N SER A 148 -26.12 -13.48 -2.66
CA SER A 148 -24.67 -13.38 -2.86
C SER A 148 -24.15 -12.00 -2.51
N GLN A 149 -24.82 -10.91 -2.89
CA GLN A 149 -24.28 -9.57 -2.67
C GLN A 149 -24.15 -9.24 -1.17
N HIS A 150 -25.19 -9.46 -0.38
CA HIS A 150 -25.13 -9.23 1.07
C HIS A 150 -24.19 -10.22 1.77
N PHE A 151 -24.15 -11.49 1.33
CA PHE A 151 -23.22 -12.48 1.87
C PHE A 151 -21.76 -12.12 1.57
N LEU A 152 -21.47 -11.66 0.35
CA LEU A 152 -20.15 -11.19 -0.07
C LEU A 152 -19.70 -9.97 0.73
N LEU A 153 -20.58 -8.97 0.87
CA LEU A 153 -20.30 -7.78 1.68
C LEU A 153 -20.05 -8.17 3.15
N SER A 154 -20.84 -9.08 3.71
CA SER A 154 -20.67 -9.59 5.07
C SER A 154 -19.35 -10.36 5.25
N MET A 155 -19.01 -11.27 4.33
CA MET A 155 -17.74 -12.01 4.34
C MET A 155 -16.54 -11.06 4.18
N LEU A 156 -16.64 -10.05 3.31
CA LEU A 156 -15.60 -9.05 3.17
C LEU A 156 -15.43 -8.24 4.45
N LEU A 157 -16.54 -7.81 5.07
CA LEU A 157 -16.52 -7.07 6.34
C LEU A 157 -15.89 -7.89 7.48
N THR A 158 -16.25 -9.18 7.60
CA THR A 158 -15.68 -10.07 8.63
C THR A 158 -14.18 -10.27 8.43
N VAL A 159 -13.71 -10.50 7.20
CA VAL A 159 -12.28 -10.62 6.89
C VAL A 159 -11.54 -9.31 7.24
N LEU A 160 -12.10 -8.15 6.89
CA LEU A 160 -11.49 -6.86 7.23
C LEU A 160 -11.43 -6.64 8.74
N ALA A 161 -12.49 -6.98 9.47
CA ALA A 161 -12.53 -6.88 10.93
C ALA A 161 -11.50 -7.82 11.58
N ILE A 162 -11.30 -9.02 11.06
CA ILE A 162 -10.26 -9.96 11.52
C ILE A 162 -8.87 -9.35 11.27
N VAL A 163 -8.60 -8.83 10.08
CA VAL A 163 -7.30 -8.23 9.76
C VAL A 163 -7.03 -6.99 10.63
N LEU A 164 -8.03 -6.14 10.84
CA LEU A 164 -7.93 -4.96 11.71
C LEU A 164 -7.68 -5.33 13.17
N SER A 165 -8.43 -6.29 13.71
CA SER A 165 -8.28 -6.74 15.10
C SER A 165 -6.90 -7.37 15.32
N LEU A 166 -6.41 -8.16 14.37
CA LEU A 166 -5.08 -8.74 14.42
C LEU A 166 -3.97 -7.68 14.32
N SER A 167 -4.14 -6.69 13.44
CA SER A 167 -3.22 -5.55 13.30
C SER A 167 -3.10 -4.76 14.61
N HIS A 168 -4.21 -4.60 15.32
CA HIS A 168 -4.25 -3.93 16.62
C HIS A 168 -3.61 -4.79 17.72
N CYS A 169 -3.91 -6.09 17.75
CA CYS A 169 -3.35 -7.04 18.71
C CYS A 169 -1.81 -7.12 18.65
N PHE A 170 -1.24 -7.01 17.44
CA PHE A 170 0.21 -7.04 17.24
C PHE A 170 0.94 -5.72 17.55
N GLY A 171 0.24 -4.65 17.97
CA GLY A 171 0.89 -3.40 18.38
C GLY A 171 1.69 -2.70 17.27
N GLY A 172 1.46 -3.08 16.00
CA GLY A 172 2.13 -2.54 14.82
C GLY A 172 3.10 -3.51 14.15
N VAL A 173 2.72 -3.98 12.96
CA VAL A 173 3.45 -4.94 12.11
C VAL A 173 4.70 -4.32 11.46
N TYR A 174 4.63 -3.06 11.07
CA TYR A 174 5.70 -2.33 10.41
C TYR A 174 6.72 -1.74 11.38
N LYS A 175 7.96 -1.61 10.89
CA LYS A 175 9.06 -0.94 11.61
C LYS A 175 8.74 0.53 11.89
N LYS A 176 8.20 1.24 10.90
CA LYS A 176 7.79 2.65 11.01
C LYS A 176 6.34 2.76 11.47
N ARG A 177 6.09 3.55 12.52
CA ARG A 177 4.74 3.80 13.05
C ARG A 177 3.78 4.39 12.00
N MET A 178 4.28 5.25 11.11
CA MET A 178 3.46 5.82 10.03
C MET A 178 2.88 4.76 9.10
N ASN A 179 3.64 3.70 8.78
CA ASN A 179 3.14 2.63 7.91
C ASN A 179 2.01 1.84 8.58
N ASN A 180 2.09 1.62 9.89
CA ASN A 180 1.00 1.00 10.67
C ASN A 180 -0.26 1.88 10.64
N VAL A 181 -0.10 3.19 10.84
CA VAL A 181 -1.22 4.15 10.78
C VAL A 181 -1.84 4.17 9.38
N LEU A 182 -1.02 4.17 8.33
CA LEU A 182 -1.49 4.12 6.95
C LEU A 182 -2.25 2.83 6.64
N GLU A 183 -1.73 1.67 7.04
CA GLU A 183 -2.43 0.39 6.83
C GLU A 183 -3.80 0.38 7.53
N VAL A 184 -3.85 0.79 8.80
CA VAL A 184 -5.12 0.89 9.55
C VAL A 184 -6.06 1.89 8.88
N TRP A 185 -5.55 3.04 8.42
CA TRP A 185 -6.35 4.05 7.72
C TRP A 185 -6.97 3.50 6.42
N PHE A 186 -6.19 2.82 5.58
CA PHE A 186 -6.66 2.23 4.33
C PHE A 186 -7.68 1.10 4.59
N LEU A 187 -7.42 0.22 5.56
CA LEU A 187 -8.33 -0.85 5.93
C LEU A 187 -9.64 -0.32 6.54
N PHE A 188 -9.54 0.70 7.38
CA PHE A 188 -10.70 1.36 7.99
C PHE A 188 -11.58 2.03 6.94
N ASN A 189 -10.99 2.74 5.98
CA ASN A 189 -11.74 3.32 4.87
C ASN A 189 -12.48 2.25 4.05
N LEU A 190 -11.81 1.13 3.77
CA LEU A 190 -12.42 0.00 3.07
C LEU A 190 -13.58 -0.61 3.89
N CYS A 191 -13.41 -0.73 5.21
CA CYS A 191 -14.46 -1.19 6.12
C CYS A 191 -15.68 -0.26 6.11
N ILE A 192 -15.48 1.07 6.14
CA ILE A 192 -16.56 2.06 6.02
C ILE A 192 -17.27 1.91 4.68
N MET A 193 -16.52 1.78 3.58
CA MET A 193 -17.09 1.64 2.24
C MET A 193 -17.98 0.39 2.14
N VAL A 194 -17.52 -0.76 2.64
CA VAL A 194 -18.27 -2.02 2.64
C VAL A 194 -19.47 -1.95 3.60
N GLY A 195 -19.28 -1.39 4.80
CA GLY A 195 -20.32 -1.25 5.81
C GLY A 195 -21.46 -0.33 5.35
N LEU A 196 -21.14 0.82 4.75
CA LEU A 196 -22.13 1.75 4.19
C LEU A 196 -22.84 1.14 2.98
N SER A 197 -22.12 0.40 2.13
CA SER A 197 -22.73 -0.32 1.01
C SER A 197 -23.69 -1.42 1.47
N GLY A 198 -23.50 -2.01 2.65
CA GLY A 198 -24.43 -2.98 3.22
C GLY A 198 -25.59 -2.36 3.99
N ALA A 199 -25.39 -1.19 4.60
CA ALA A 199 -26.39 -0.51 5.42
C ALA A 199 -27.39 0.33 4.61
N LEU A 200 -26.99 0.82 3.44
CA LEU A 200 -27.81 1.64 2.56
C LEU A 200 -28.38 0.78 1.44
N ASN A 201 -29.71 0.64 1.39
CA ASN A 201 -30.42 -0.07 0.31
C ASN A 201 -30.72 0.83 -0.90
N GLU A 202 -30.41 2.12 -0.84
CA GLU A 202 -30.67 3.08 -1.93
C GLU A 202 -29.44 3.24 -2.82
N ASP A 203 -29.54 2.77 -4.07
CA ASP A 203 -28.45 2.77 -5.06
C ASP A 203 -27.81 4.17 -5.25
N SER A 204 -28.62 5.22 -5.24
CA SER A 204 -28.16 6.60 -5.40
C SER A 204 -27.28 7.07 -4.24
N LYS A 205 -27.67 6.72 -3.01
CA LYS A 205 -26.89 7.05 -1.79
C LYS A 205 -25.62 6.22 -1.73
N VAL A 206 -25.68 4.92 -2.06
CA VAL A 206 -24.50 4.04 -2.10
C VAL A 206 -23.46 4.59 -3.08
N LEU A 207 -23.86 5.02 -4.27
CA LEU A 207 -22.95 5.58 -5.27
C LEU A 207 -22.27 6.87 -4.78
N ILE A 208 -23.01 7.76 -4.11
CA ILE A 208 -22.44 8.99 -3.55
C ILE A 208 -21.38 8.67 -2.50
N TRP A 209 -21.67 7.80 -1.54
CA TRP A 209 -20.72 7.39 -0.49
C TRP A 209 -19.50 6.67 -1.06
N TYR A 210 -19.71 5.79 -2.04
CA TYR A 210 -18.62 5.13 -2.75
C TYR A 210 -17.66 6.15 -3.39
N ASN A 211 -18.19 7.15 -4.08
CA ASN A 211 -17.38 8.20 -4.71
C ASN A 211 -16.63 9.05 -3.67
N ILE A 212 -17.25 9.34 -2.53
CA ILE A 212 -16.60 10.07 -1.42
C ILE A 212 -15.44 9.23 -0.85
N CYS A 213 -15.67 7.96 -0.53
CA CYS A 213 -14.62 7.05 -0.05
C CYS A 213 -13.48 6.93 -1.06
N LEU A 214 -13.79 6.75 -2.34
CA LEU A 214 -12.81 6.67 -3.43
C LEU A 214 -12.00 7.96 -3.56
N SER A 215 -12.65 9.12 -3.46
CA SER A 215 -11.97 10.42 -3.47
C SER A 215 -10.96 10.54 -2.31
N VAL A 216 -11.37 10.14 -1.10
CA VAL A 216 -10.45 10.12 0.07
C VAL A 216 -9.26 9.18 -0.17
N PHE A 217 -9.46 8.01 -0.79
CA PHE A 217 -8.37 7.12 -1.18
C PHE A 217 -7.41 7.78 -2.18
N ILE A 218 -7.94 8.44 -3.22
CA ILE A 218 -7.12 9.09 -4.24
C ILE A 218 -6.30 10.24 -3.65
N VAL A 219 -6.94 11.11 -2.86
CA VAL A 219 -6.26 12.24 -2.22
C VAL A 219 -5.16 11.76 -1.28
N THR A 220 -5.43 10.75 -0.46
CA THR A 220 -4.42 10.18 0.45
C THR A 220 -3.26 9.54 -0.30
N PHE A 221 -3.53 8.84 -1.40
CA PHE A 221 -2.48 8.31 -2.29
C PHE A 221 -1.63 9.42 -2.91
N VAL A 222 -2.24 10.48 -3.44
CA VAL A 222 -1.53 11.64 -4.01
C VAL A 222 -0.67 12.31 -2.95
N LEU A 223 -1.16 12.50 -1.73
CA LEU A 223 -0.38 13.07 -0.63
C LEU A 223 0.86 12.23 -0.29
N ILE A 224 0.73 10.90 -0.23
CA ILE A 224 1.86 9.98 0.00
C ILE A 224 2.88 10.08 -1.14
N PHE A 225 2.40 10.10 -2.39
CA PHE A 225 3.26 10.23 -3.56
C PHE A 225 4.04 11.56 -3.55
N VAL A 226 3.34 12.69 -3.33
CA VAL A 226 3.95 14.02 -3.25
C VAL A 226 4.95 14.09 -2.09
N TYR A 227 4.61 13.52 -0.92
CA TYR A 227 5.53 13.47 0.22
C TYR A 227 6.82 12.71 -0.12
N HIS A 228 6.72 11.54 -0.75
CA HIS A 228 7.89 10.76 -1.14
C HIS A 228 8.69 11.42 -2.27
N LEU A 229 8.01 12.06 -3.23
CA LEU A 229 8.64 12.83 -4.29
C LEU A 229 9.40 14.03 -3.71
N HIS A 230 8.78 14.77 -2.78
CA HIS A 230 9.43 15.87 -2.06
C HIS A 230 10.65 15.38 -1.27
N LEU A 231 10.56 14.24 -0.58
CA LEU A 231 11.68 13.66 0.17
C LEU A 231 12.83 13.20 -0.74
N GLN A 232 12.52 12.64 -1.92
CA GLN A 232 13.54 12.27 -2.90
C GLN A 232 14.20 13.50 -3.53
N LEU A 233 13.40 14.53 -3.84
CA LEU A 233 13.88 15.79 -4.41
C LEU A 233 14.74 16.56 -3.41
N SER A 234 14.34 16.66 -2.14
CA SER A 234 15.13 17.39 -1.12
C SER A 234 16.50 16.76 -0.86
N HIS A 235 16.66 15.46 -1.10
CA HIS A 235 17.95 14.78 -0.98
C HIS A 235 18.86 15.01 -2.20
N MET A 236 18.34 15.51 -3.32
CA MET A 236 19.18 15.95 -4.44
C MET A 236 19.72 17.34 -4.13
N LYS A 237 21.05 17.49 -4.03
CA LYS A 237 21.75 18.78 -3.88
C LYS A 237 21.34 19.85 -4.92
N CYS A 238 20.76 19.42 -6.05
CA CYS A 238 20.19 20.28 -7.07
C CYS A 238 18.92 21.01 -6.60
N TYR A 239 18.10 20.40 -5.74
CA TYR A 239 16.87 21.01 -5.23
C TYR A 239 17.17 22.17 -4.30
N ASP A 240 18.18 22.07 -3.42
CA ASP A 240 18.64 23.21 -2.61
C ASP A 240 19.11 24.38 -3.48
N ALA A 241 19.81 24.10 -4.59
CA ALA A 241 20.25 25.13 -5.53
C ALA A 241 19.08 25.76 -6.30
N LEU A 242 18.07 24.95 -6.67
CA LEU A 242 16.90 25.38 -7.42
C LEU A 242 15.92 26.16 -6.53
N ASN A 243 15.73 25.73 -5.28
CA ASN A 243 14.96 26.43 -4.26
C ASN A 243 15.63 27.77 -3.90
N LYS A 244 16.95 27.78 -3.71
CA LYS A 244 17.71 29.03 -3.49
C LYS A 244 17.59 30.01 -4.67
N LYS A 245 17.52 29.52 -5.91
CA LYS A 245 17.25 30.37 -7.09
C LYS A 245 15.81 30.89 -7.13
N LEU A 246 14.83 30.08 -6.76
CA LEU A 246 13.41 30.47 -6.76
C LEU A 246 13.10 31.49 -5.67
N PHE A 247 13.66 31.32 -4.47
CA PHE A 247 13.52 32.29 -3.38
C PHE A 247 14.29 33.58 -3.64
N LYS A 248 15.50 33.51 -4.19
CA LYS A 248 16.25 34.72 -4.55
C LYS A 248 15.55 35.56 -5.61
N LYS A 249 14.83 34.93 -6.54
CA LYS A 249 14.03 35.63 -7.55
C LYS A 249 12.77 36.28 -6.97
N LYS A 250 12.22 35.72 -5.89
CA LYS A 250 11.06 36.28 -5.19
C LYS A 250 11.45 37.49 -4.33
N ASP A 251 12.62 37.46 -3.69
CA ASP A 251 13.15 38.59 -2.93
C ASP A 251 13.59 39.77 -3.83
N GLU A 252 13.97 39.53 -5.09
CA GLU A 252 14.27 40.58 -6.08
C GLU A 252 13.03 41.23 -6.71
N ASP A 253 11.89 40.51 -6.80
CA ASP A 253 10.64 41.02 -7.37
C ASP A 253 9.71 41.67 -6.31
N ASP A 254 9.93 41.42 -5.02
CA ASP A 254 9.18 42.00 -3.89
C ASP A 254 9.82 43.27 -3.30
N ASP A 255 10.88 43.82 -3.91
CA ASP A 255 11.44 45.12 -3.51
C ASP A 255 10.60 46.24 -4.16
N PRO A 256 9.73 46.98 -3.41
CA PRO A 256 9.10 48.15 -3.97
C PRO A 256 10.22 49.15 -4.24
N LEU A 257 10.23 49.69 -5.47
CA LEU A 257 10.93 50.91 -5.90
C LEU A 257 10.89 52.00 -4.82
N LEU A 258 11.76 51.91 -3.81
CA LEU A 258 12.08 52.99 -2.90
C LEU A 258 13.17 53.79 -3.59
N ASP A 259 12.65 54.70 -4.40
CA ASP A 259 13.23 55.94 -4.85
C ASP A 259 14.57 56.26 -4.18
N VAL A 260 15.60 56.28 -5.02
CA VAL A 260 16.92 56.81 -4.74
C VAL A 260 16.75 58.29 -4.41
N THR A 261 16.53 58.60 -3.14
CA THR A 261 16.88 59.90 -2.58
C THR A 261 18.09 59.67 -1.69
N GLU A 262 19.27 59.70 -2.30
CA GLU A 262 20.51 60.00 -1.58
C GLU A 262 20.33 61.35 -0.87
N SER A 263 19.97 61.31 0.42
CA SER A 263 20.09 62.47 1.28
C SER A 263 21.59 62.67 1.54
N HIS A 264 22.23 63.49 0.70
CA HIS A 264 23.56 64.02 0.99
C HIS A 264 23.53 64.72 2.36
N LEU A 265 24.20 64.11 3.35
CA LEU A 265 24.46 64.75 4.64
C LEU A 265 25.25 66.03 4.38
N THR A 266 24.76 67.15 4.90
CA THR A 266 25.46 68.44 4.78
C THR A 266 26.75 68.40 5.63
N VAL A 267 27.77 69.14 5.19
CA VAL A 267 29.13 69.13 5.76
C VAL A 267 29.13 69.38 7.29
N ASP A 268 28.13 70.08 7.81
CA ASP A 268 27.98 70.38 9.23
C ASP A 268 27.59 69.18 10.10
N GLU A 269 26.91 68.18 9.53
CA GLU A 269 26.52 66.94 10.23
C GLU A 269 27.68 65.96 10.37
N GLN A 270 28.51 65.83 9.33
CA GLN A 270 29.76 65.06 9.40
C GLN A 270 30.75 65.65 10.42
N ARG A 271 30.77 66.98 10.57
CA ARG A 271 31.68 67.66 11.50
C ARG A 271 31.35 67.40 12.97
N ARG A 272 30.07 67.15 13.33
CA ARG A 272 29.68 66.81 14.71
C ARG A 272 30.06 65.38 15.11
N ALA A 273 30.13 64.45 14.16
CA ALA A 273 30.48 63.05 14.44
C ALA A 273 31.99 62.84 14.72
N MET A 274 32.86 63.78 14.30
CA MET A 274 34.32 63.67 14.47
C MET A 274 34.88 64.29 15.76
N VAL A 275 34.05 64.88 16.64
CA VAL A 275 34.52 65.44 17.91
C VAL A 275 34.35 64.39 19.03
N PRO A 276 35.43 63.80 19.57
CA PRO A 276 35.32 62.85 20.66
C PRO A 276 34.91 63.58 21.95
N SER A 277 33.71 63.27 22.46
CA SER A 277 33.28 63.65 23.80
C SER A 277 34.10 62.87 24.84
N SER A 278 35.12 63.53 25.39
CA SER A 278 35.97 63.00 26.45
C SER A 278 35.23 62.97 27.78
N THR A 279 34.60 61.86 28.13
CA THR A 279 34.56 61.32 29.51
C THR A 279 33.76 60.02 29.50
N ASP A 280 34.42 58.87 29.61
CA ASP A 280 33.91 57.91 30.58
C ASP A 280 35.00 56.97 31.09
N TYR A 281 35.04 56.91 32.41
CA TYR A 281 36.03 56.24 33.24
C TYR A 281 35.58 54.78 33.40
N ILE A 282 36.29 53.81 32.82
CA ILE A 282 36.12 52.40 33.20
C ILE A 282 37.46 51.79 33.63
N ARG A 283 37.44 51.48 34.93
CA ARG A 283 38.43 50.96 35.85
C ARG A 283 39.02 49.62 35.39
N ARG A 284 40.35 49.53 35.36
CA ARG A 284 41.15 48.29 35.24
C ARG A 284 41.21 47.56 36.59
N GLU A 285 40.84 46.29 36.62
CA GLU A 285 41.30 45.27 37.59
C GLU A 285 41.67 44.02 36.76
N SER A 286 42.96 43.85 36.46
CA SER A 286 43.93 42.97 37.13
C SER A 286 43.72 41.47 36.84
N VAL A 287 44.47 40.99 35.86
CA VAL A 287 44.75 39.57 35.59
C VAL A 287 46.18 39.31 36.06
N VAL A 288 46.37 38.68 37.22
CA VAL A 288 47.54 37.85 37.56
C VAL A 288 47.13 36.86 38.67
N ASP A 289 47.72 35.67 38.60
CA ASP A 289 47.72 34.54 39.55
C ASP A 289 46.66 33.46 39.28
N LEU A 290 46.99 32.19 39.11
CA LEU A 290 48.26 31.45 39.07
C LEU A 290 47.95 30.05 38.47
N PHE A 291 49.02 29.31 38.17
CA PHE A 291 49.12 27.85 38.02
C PHE A 291 47.95 26.97 38.50
#